data_AF-A0A6N7J112-F1
#
_entry.id   AF-A0A6N7J112-F1
#
_cell.length_a   1.000
_cell.length_b   1.000
_cell.length_c   1.000
_cell.angle_alpha   90.00
_cell.angle_beta   90.00
_cell.angle_gamma   90.00
#
_symmetry.space_group_name_H-M   'P 1'
#
loop_
_entity.id
_entity.type
_entity.pdbx_description
1 polymer ?
#
loop_
_entity_poly.entity_id
_entity_poly.type
_entity_poly.pdbx_seq_one_letter_code
_entity_poly.pdbx_strand_id
1 'polypeptide(L)'
;MISMRYFSRITNHELKSKYSKVIGWGTGMLFRLHYRQDYFDMDYVIDGTEKNVGKTINGVIVKGPDALELESNKVLVVIYAIYEKEILEQIKPFDHGQIDVIIYPLVDIILKSGHVVPKINGKSCEDLLVFSLIQQIALKSVKFLEIGVCHPVFRNNSYLLNELFSTMPDYKGVLVEANPTCWDLIEDYRPQDKLLKMGAGGDISSSSAKFYMFPNLLGHSTFSKSLANEVIDRGYKCEEINVEVEPINKILSENFDEAPDILFLDVEGLDIDILQSCDLKRWPFKVIVFEAPDTDKEYDFMSNYYVYARTVENIILARKDIMLYI
;
A
#
# COMPACT_ATOMS: atom_id res chain seq x y z
N MET A 1 -8.83 -23.27 7.67
CA MET A 1 -9.03 -21.84 8.02
C MET A 1 -7.78 -21.41 8.72
N ILE A 2 -7.20 -20.25 8.38
CA ILE A 2 -5.95 -19.82 9.01
C ILE A 2 -6.18 -19.53 10.49
N SER A 3 -5.26 -19.97 11.35
CA SER A 3 -5.42 -19.90 12.81
C SER A 3 -5.54 -18.45 13.31
N MET A 4 -4.62 -17.57 12.88
CA MET A 4 -4.64 -16.15 13.19
C MET A 4 -3.92 -15.32 12.10
N ARG A 5 -4.48 -14.15 11.78
CA ARG A 5 -3.82 -13.11 10.97
C ARG A 5 -3.59 -11.86 11.82
N TYR A 6 -2.40 -11.26 11.72
CA TYR A 6 -2.08 -10.01 12.39
C TYR A 6 -2.44 -8.82 11.50
N PHE A 7 -3.31 -7.94 12.00
CA PHE A 7 -3.71 -6.67 11.36
C PHE A 7 -3.18 -5.44 12.08
N SER A 8 -2.40 -5.63 13.15
CA SER A 8 -1.76 -4.59 13.92
C SER A 8 -0.30 -4.92 14.14
N ARG A 9 0.50 -3.89 14.41
CA ARG A 9 1.93 -4.06 14.59
C ARG A 9 2.26 -4.84 15.86
N ILE A 10 3.35 -5.58 15.78
CA ILE A 10 3.90 -6.35 16.89
C ILE A 10 5.42 -6.35 16.80
N THR A 11 6.09 -6.27 17.94
CA THR A 11 7.55 -6.24 17.97
C THR A 11 8.14 -7.61 17.62
N ASN A 12 9.30 -7.62 16.96
CA ASN A 12 10.08 -8.83 16.73
C ASN A 12 10.40 -9.60 18.04
N HIS A 13 10.59 -8.91 19.17
CA HIS A 13 10.77 -9.54 20.47
C HIS A 13 9.52 -10.30 20.95
N GLU A 14 8.34 -9.69 20.81
CA GLU A 14 7.08 -10.35 21.20
C GLU A 14 6.80 -11.55 20.30
N LEU A 15 7.03 -11.44 18.99
CA LEU A 15 6.93 -12.59 18.07
C LEU A 15 7.86 -13.73 18.50
N LYS A 16 9.13 -13.44 18.79
CA LYS A 16 10.08 -14.46 19.28
C LYS A 16 9.63 -15.15 20.58
N SER A 17 8.88 -14.46 21.43
CA SER A 17 8.34 -15.06 22.66
C SER A 17 7.14 -16.00 22.42
N LYS A 18 6.42 -15.80 21.31
CA LYS A 18 5.18 -16.51 20.96
C LYS A 18 5.41 -17.73 20.07
N TYR A 19 6.48 -17.72 19.27
CA TYR A 19 6.72 -18.76 18.25
C TYR A 19 8.13 -19.33 18.38
N SER A 20 8.22 -20.67 18.41
CA SER A 20 9.50 -21.38 18.38
C SER A 20 10.13 -21.42 16.99
N LYS A 21 9.35 -21.15 15.94
CA LYS A 21 9.80 -21.07 14.55
C LYS A 21 9.17 -19.89 13.83
N VAL A 22 9.99 -19.20 13.05
CA VAL A 22 9.56 -18.09 12.20
C VAL A 22 10.04 -18.34 10.77
N ILE A 23 9.08 -18.32 9.84
CA ILE A 23 9.28 -18.65 8.44
C ILE A 23 8.98 -17.41 7.61
N GLY A 24 9.84 -17.08 6.65
CA GLY A 24 9.54 -16.03 5.68
C GLY A 24 8.76 -16.59 4.50
N TRP A 25 7.94 -15.77 3.84
CA TRP A 25 7.34 -16.12 2.55
C TRP A 25 7.59 -15.03 1.51
N GLY A 26 8.22 -15.41 0.40
CA GLY A 26 8.62 -14.51 -0.67
C GLY A 26 10.12 -14.22 -0.67
N THR A 27 10.76 -14.46 -1.81
CA THR A 27 12.22 -14.31 -2.01
C THR A 27 12.59 -13.13 -2.93
N GLY A 28 11.59 -12.28 -3.21
CA GLY A 28 11.69 -11.12 -4.09
C GLY A 28 12.42 -9.94 -3.45
N MET A 29 12.26 -8.76 -4.08
CA MET A 29 12.97 -7.54 -3.68
C MET A 29 12.65 -7.13 -2.24
N LEU A 30 11.40 -7.28 -1.78
CA LEU A 30 11.00 -6.88 -0.43
C LEU A 30 11.76 -7.66 0.64
N PHE A 31 11.87 -8.99 0.51
CA PHE A 31 12.67 -9.79 1.44
C PHE A 31 14.15 -9.40 1.40
N ARG A 32 14.70 -9.23 0.19
CA ARG A 32 16.13 -8.91 0.00
C ARG A 32 16.53 -7.57 0.61
N LEU A 33 15.67 -6.56 0.54
CA LEU A 33 15.92 -5.23 1.07
C LEU A 33 15.54 -5.08 2.54
N HIS A 34 14.48 -5.74 2.99
CA HIS A 34 13.87 -5.46 4.31
C HIS A 34 14.06 -6.57 5.35
N TYR A 35 14.65 -7.71 5.00
CA TYR A 35 15.05 -8.71 5.99
C TYR A 35 16.56 -8.78 6.16
N ARG A 36 17.01 -8.83 7.42
CA ARG A 36 18.37 -9.13 7.81
C ARG A 36 18.37 -10.04 9.04
N GLN A 37 19.37 -10.91 9.18
CA GLN A 37 19.48 -11.84 10.31
C GLN A 37 19.58 -11.16 11.68
N ASP A 38 20.04 -9.90 11.73
CA ASP A 38 20.09 -9.11 12.96
C ASP A 38 18.72 -8.61 13.44
N TYR A 39 17.68 -8.69 12.60
CA TYR A 39 16.31 -8.30 12.97
C TYR A 39 15.64 -9.39 13.80
N PHE A 40 15.56 -10.60 13.26
CA PHE A 40 15.20 -11.82 13.99
C PHE A 40 15.68 -13.03 13.20
N ASP A 41 15.94 -14.12 13.89
CA ASP A 41 16.37 -15.37 13.26
C ASP A 41 15.16 -16.00 12.56
N MET A 42 15.32 -16.33 11.29
CA MET A 42 14.31 -16.99 10.47
C MET A 42 14.81 -18.37 10.09
N ASP A 43 14.00 -19.40 10.33
CA ASP A 43 14.38 -20.80 10.15
C ASP A 43 14.62 -21.14 8.68
N TYR A 44 13.73 -20.66 7.82
CA TYR A 44 13.83 -20.73 6.37
C TYR A 44 12.87 -19.72 5.73
N VAL A 45 13.04 -19.47 4.44
CA VAL A 45 12.12 -18.66 3.63
C VAL A 45 11.51 -19.53 2.53
N ILE A 46 10.22 -19.39 2.31
CA ILE A 46 9.48 -20.10 1.26
C ILE A 46 9.48 -19.25 -0.01
N ASP A 47 9.78 -19.89 -1.14
CA ASP A 47 9.52 -19.35 -2.46
C ASP A 47 8.32 -20.06 -3.08
N GLY A 48 7.16 -19.40 -3.06
CA GLY A 48 5.92 -19.95 -3.64
C GLY A 48 5.99 -20.20 -5.15
N THR A 49 6.98 -19.64 -5.85
CA THR A 49 7.21 -19.92 -7.28
C THR A 49 8.22 -21.03 -7.52
N GLU A 50 8.83 -21.54 -6.45
CA GLU A 50 9.90 -22.54 -6.42
C GLU A 50 11.20 -22.17 -7.16
N LYS A 51 11.29 -20.98 -7.78
CA LYS A 51 12.43 -20.55 -8.61
C LYS A 51 13.76 -20.44 -7.86
N ASN A 52 13.71 -20.24 -6.54
CA ASN A 52 14.91 -20.09 -5.71
C ASN A 52 15.13 -21.21 -4.70
N VAL A 53 14.36 -22.30 -4.74
CA VAL A 53 14.51 -23.43 -3.81
C VAL A 53 15.94 -23.97 -3.82
N GLY A 54 16.48 -24.23 -2.61
CA GLY A 54 17.85 -24.71 -2.41
C GLY A 54 18.92 -23.62 -2.40
N LYS A 55 18.58 -22.37 -2.75
CA LYS A 55 19.50 -21.22 -2.62
C LYS A 55 19.48 -20.68 -1.20
N THR A 56 20.49 -19.87 -0.86
CA THR A 56 20.51 -19.06 0.37
C THR A 56 20.36 -17.59 -0.01
N ILE A 57 19.42 -16.88 0.60
CA ILE A 57 19.17 -15.45 0.39
C ILE A 57 19.19 -14.76 1.75
N ASN A 58 19.95 -13.68 1.89
CA ASN A 58 20.16 -12.96 3.16
C ASN A 58 20.54 -13.90 4.32
N GLY A 59 21.30 -14.95 4.00
CA GLY A 59 21.75 -15.97 4.96
C GLY A 59 20.68 -16.99 5.39
N VAL A 60 19.50 -17.00 4.78
CA VAL A 60 18.40 -17.94 5.08
C VAL A 60 18.22 -18.91 3.91
N ILE A 61 18.07 -20.20 4.22
CA ILE A 61 17.84 -21.24 3.20
C ILE A 61 16.43 -21.09 2.61
N VAL A 62 16.32 -21.23 1.29
CA VAL A 62 15.06 -21.17 0.57
C VAL A 62 14.47 -22.57 0.40
N LYS A 63 13.20 -22.74 0.74
CA LYS A 63 12.43 -23.98 0.57
C LYS A 63 11.18 -23.77 -0.28
N GLY A 64 10.57 -24.87 -0.73
CA GLY A 64 9.26 -24.86 -1.37
C GLY A 64 8.12 -24.79 -0.34
N PRO A 65 6.87 -24.58 -0.78
CA PRO A 65 5.70 -24.58 0.09
C PRO A 65 5.49 -25.89 0.87
N ASP A 66 5.89 -27.02 0.28
CA ASP A 66 5.85 -28.38 0.86
C ASP A 66 6.60 -28.50 2.19
N ALA A 67 7.57 -27.61 2.46
CA ALA A 67 8.27 -27.56 3.73
C ALA A 67 7.33 -27.33 4.93
N LEU A 68 6.16 -26.73 4.73
CA LEU A 68 5.15 -26.55 5.78
C LEU A 68 4.50 -27.87 6.23
N GLU A 69 4.48 -28.93 5.41
CA GLU A 69 3.93 -30.23 5.81
C GLU A 69 4.68 -30.84 7.01
N LEU A 70 5.94 -30.44 7.18
CA LEU A 70 6.81 -30.91 8.26
C LEU A 70 6.59 -30.12 9.57
N GLU A 71 5.79 -29.06 9.53
CA GLU A 71 5.55 -28.18 10.67
C GLU A 71 4.35 -28.65 11.51
N SER A 72 4.67 -29.33 12.62
CA SER A 72 3.70 -29.86 13.59
C SER A 72 3.43 -28.94 14.79
N ASN A 73 4.28 -27.94 15.02
CA ASN A 73 4.14 -26.96 16.09
C ASN A 73 3.51 -25.67 15.57
N LYS A 74 3.11 -24.79 16.48
CA LYS A 74 2.66 -23.45 16.13
C LYS A 74 3.79 -22.64 15.50
N VAL A 75 3.60 -22.12 14.29
CA VAL A 75 4.60 -21.36 13.53
C VAL A 75 4.05 -20.01 13.09
N LEU A 76 4.96 -19.06 12.88
CA LEU A 76 4.65 -17.77 12.28
C LEU A 76 5.19 -17.70 10.85
N VAL A 77 4.34 -17.33 9.91
CA VAL A 77 4.75 -16.97 8.55
C VAL A 77 4.75 -15.45 8.40
N VAL A 78 5.90 -14.88 8.06
CA VAL A 78 6.10 -13.46 7.77
C VAL A 78 6.15 -13.24 6.26
N ILE A 79 5.16 -12.55 5.70
CA ILE A 79 5.01 -12.34 4.26
C ILE A 79 5.82 -11.12 3.80
N TYR A 80 6.69 -11.35 2.81
CA TYR A 80 7.54 -10.38 2.12
C TYR A 80 7.15 -10.20 0.65
N ALA A 81 5.84 -10.17 0.37
CA ALA A 81 5.30 -9.97 -0.96
C ALA A 81 3.93 -9.29 -0.90
N ILE A 82 3.62 -8.48 -1.91
CA ILE A 82 2.32 -7.78 -2.03
C ILE A 82 1.15 -8.71 -2.37
N TYR A 83 1.43 -9.97 -2.73
CA TYR A 83 0.44 -10.97 -3.15
C TYR A 83 -0.13 -11.73 -1.95
N GLU A 84 -0.50 -11.03 -0.88
CA GLU A 84 -0.92 -11.65 0.38
C GLU A 84 -2.05 -12.66 0.15
N LYS A 85 -3.11 -12.29 -0.59
CA LYS A 85 -4.25 -13.17 -0.86
C LYS A 85 -3.84 -14.49 -1.53
N GLU A 86 -2.99 -14.43 -2.56
CA GLU A 86 -2.48 -15.61 -3.25
C GLU A 86 -1.64 -16.49 -2.29
N ILE A 87 -0.79 -15.87 -1.48
CA ILE A 87 0.05 -16.58 -0.52
C ILE A 87 -0.80 -17.28 0.54
N LEU A 88 -1.86 -16.63 1.03
CA LEU A 88 -2.81 -17.25 1.96
C LEU A 88 -3.48 -18.47 1.31
N GLU A 89 -3.85 -18.43 0.03
CA GLU A 89 -4.36 -19.61 -0.68
C GLU A 89 -3.32 -20.74 -0.78
N GLN A 90 -2.05 -20.41 -1.00
CA GLN A 90 -0.96 -21.40 -1.03
C GLN A 90 -0.67 -22.02 0.35
N ILE A 91 -0.88 -21.27 1.44
CA ILE A 91 -0.69 -21.76 2.82
C ILE A 91 -1.84 -22.69 3.25
N LYS A 92 -3.08 -22.43 2.82
CA LYS A 92 -4.29 -23.13 3.28
C LYS A 92 -4.20 -24.67 3.30
N PRO A 93 -3.62 -25.36 2.30
CA PRO A 93 -3.53 -26.82 2.32
C PRO A 93 -2.68 -27.38 3.48
N PHE A 94 -1.73 -26.59 3.99
CA PHE A 94 -0.80 -26.99 5.04
C PHE A 94 -1.25 -26.59 6.45
N ASP A 95 -2.24 -25.69 6.54
CA ASP A 95 -2.69 -25.14 7.81
C ASP A 95 -3.86 -25.96 8.41
N HIS A 96 -3.52 -26.67 9.49
CA HIS A 96 -4.42 -27.42 10.36
C HIS A 96 -4.71 -26.66 11.67
N GLY A 97 -4.53 -25.35 11.69
CA GLY A 97 -4.74 -24.46 12.84
C GLY A 97 -3.44 -24.07 13.57
N GLN A 98 -2.28 -24.37 12.99
CA GLN A 98 -0.97 -24.12 13.58
C GLN A 98 -0.21 -22.93 12.94
N ILE A 99 -0.70 -22.38 11.82
CA ILE A 99 -0.01 -21.30 11.12
C ILE A 99 -0.67 -19.95 11.44
N ASP A 100 0.10 -19.05 12.05
CA ASP A 100 -0.26 -17.65 12.15
C ASP A 100 0.48 -16.84 11.08
N VAL A 101 -0.13 -15.78 10.57
CA VAL A 101 0.42 -15.00 9.46
C VAL A 101 0.50 -13.51 9.78
N ILE A 102 1.60 -12.87 9.40
CA ILE A 102 1.81 -11.43 9.47
C ILE A 102 2.53 -10.94 8.21
N ILE A 103 2.25 -9.73 7.76
CA ILE A 103 3.04 -9.06 6.71
C ILE A 103 4.23 -8.33 7.33
N TYR A 104 5.39 -8.33 6.66
CA TYR A 104 6.60 -7.73 7.24
C TYR A 104 6.46 -6.25 7.66
N PRO A 105 5.65 -5.38 6.98
CA PRO A 105 5.50 -4.01 7.41
C PRO A 105 4.89 -3.88 8.80
N LEU A 106 4.20 -4.91 9.32
CA LEU A 106 3.64 -4.92 10.66
C LEU A 106 4.60 -5.47 11.74
N VAL A 107 5.82 -5.85 11.37
CA VAL A 107 6.82 -6.30 12.33
C VAL A 107 7.69 -5.11 12.75
N ASP A 108 7.48 -4.60 13.96
CA ASP A 108 8.33 -3.56 14.51
C ASP A 108 9.69 -4.14 14.93
N ILE A 109 10.74 -3.70 14.25
CA ILE A 109 12.10 -4.23 14.46
C ILE A 109 12.81 -3.42 15.54
N ILE A 110 13.09 -4.09 16.66
CA ILE A 110 14.00 -3.62 17.69
C ILE A 110 15.33 -4.35 17.50
N LEU A 111 16.38 -3.61 17.18
CA LEU A 111 17.73 -4.16 17.03
C LEU A 111 18.29 -4.62 18.37
N LYS A 112 19.30 -5.49 18.35
CA LYS A 112 20.04 -5.92 19.56
C LYS A 112 20.61 -4.76 20.37
N SER A 113 20.87 -3.62 19.72
CA SER A 113 21.32 -2.37 20.36
C SER A 113 20.19 -1.61 21.08
N GLY A 114 18.95 -2.07 21.01
CA GLY A 114 17.75 -1.39 21.53
C GLY A 114 17.18 -0.32 20.60
N HIS A 115 17.83 -0.02 19.48
CA HIS A 115 17.33 0.96 18.51
C HIS A 115 16.16 0.38 17.70
N VAL A 116 15.14 1.20 17.46
CA VAL A 116 13.98 0.86 16.63
C VAL A 116 14.27 1.22 15.18
N VAL A 117 14.02 0.30 14.25
CA VAL A 117 14.08 0.61 12.82
C VAL A 117 12.82 1.42 12.45
N PRO A 118 12.95 2.58 11.77
CA PRO A 118 11.79 3.39 11.40
C PRO A 118 10.75 2.63 10.58
N LYS A 119 9.48 2.97 10.82
CA LYS A 119 8.33 2.46 10.08
C LYS A 119 8.25 3.17 8.72
N ILE A 120 8.30 2.41 7.65
CA ILE A 120 8.17 2.93 6.28
C ILE A 120 7.22 2.02 5.54
N ASN A 121 6.12 2.57 5.06
CA ASN A 121 5.12 1.89 4.25
C ASN A 121 5.20 2.34 2.79
N GLY A 122 5.51 3.61 2.53
CA GLY A 122 5.67 4.14 1.17
C GLY A 122 6.89 3.56 0.46
N LYS A 123 6.86 3.49 -0.87
CA LYS A 123 7.94 2.87 -1.66
C LYS A 123 9.28 3.61 -1.51
N SER A 124 9.24 4.93 -1.45
CA SER A 124 10.39 5.82 -1.34
C SER A 124 10.30 6.74 -0.12
N CYS A 125 9.67 6.25 0.97
CA CYS A 125 9.43 6.99 2.22
C CYS A 125 8.47 8.19 2.10
N GLU A 126 7.59 8.22 1.09
CA GLU A 126 6.59 9.28 0.91
C GLU A 126 5.70 9.43 2.15
N ASP A 127 5.34 8.33 2.81
CA ASP A 127 4.53 8.34 4.03
C ASP A 127 5.21 9.11 5.18
N LEU A 128 6.52 8.94 5.36
CA LEU A 128 7.30 9.73 6.34
C LEU A 128 7.48 11.19 5.92
N LEU A 129 7.64 11.47 4.63
CA LEU A 129 7.73 12.84 4.11
C LEU A 129 6.42 13.60 4.34
N VAL A 130 5.29 12.96 4.06
CA VAL A 130 3.95 13.49 4.36
C VAL A 130 3.79 13.66 5.86
N PHE A 131 4.17 12.67 6.67
CA PHE A 131 4.10 12.79 8.13
C PHE A 131 4.89 14.00 8.67
N SER A 132 6.10 14.23 8.14
CA SER A 132 6.90 15.41 8.47
C SER A 132 6.21 16.70 8.04
N LEU A 133 5.65 16.74 6.83
CA LEU A 133 4.94 17.89 6.31
C LEU A 133 3.70 18.23 7.16
N ILE A 134 2.87 17.25 7.53
CA ILE A 134 1.68 17.51 8.34
C ILE A 134 2.02 18.03 9.75
N GLN A 135 3.18 17.64 10.30
CA GLN A 135 3.68 18.20 11.56
C GLN A 135 4.09 19.67 11.40
N GLN A 136 4.78 20.02 10.31
CA GLN A 136 5.15 21.42 10.02
C GLN A 136 3.92 22.31 9.84
N ILE A 137 2.87 21.78 9.22
CA ILE A 137 1.58 22.47 9.02
C ILE A 137 0.78 22.56 10.34
N ALA A 138 1.15 21.78 11.36
CA ALA A 138 0.39 21.60 12.60
C ALA A 138 -1.08 21.25 12.32
N LEU A 139 -1.28 20.23 11.46
CA LEU A 139 -2.61 19.76 11.08
C LEU A 139 -3.43 19.35 12.32
N LYS A 140 -4.63 19.94 12.45
CA LYS A 140 -5.54 19.71 13.58
C LYS A 140 -6.51 18.54 13.36
N SER A 141 -6.77 18.21 12.10
CA SER A 141 -7.58 17.09 11.64
C SER A 141 -6.78 16.27 10.63
N VAL A 142 -7.15 15.01 10.45
CA VAL A 142 -6.56 14.14 9.43
C VAL A 142 -7.70 13.59 8.58
N LYS A 143 -8.14 14.40 7.62
CA LYS A 143 -9.13 13.99 6.62
C LYS A 143 -8.41 13.80 5.30
N PHE A 144 -8.57 12.65 4.64
CA PHE A 144 -7.93 12.42 3.35
C PHE A 144 -8.80 11.60 2.40
N LEU A 145 -8.56 11.82 1.11
CA LEU A 145 -9.03 10.97 0.03
C LEU A 145 -7.81 10.25 -0.55
N GLU A 146 -7.89 8.93 -0.68
CA GLU A 146 -6.92 8.11 -1.40
C GLU A 146 -7.61 7.44 -2.58
N ILE A 147 -7.03 7.56 -3.77
CA ILE A 147 -7.53 6.92 -4.99
C ILE A 147 -6.41 6.05 -5.57
N GLY A 148 -6.69 4.75 -5.72
CA GLY A 148 -5.68 3.76 -6.07
C GLY A 148 -4.96 3.24 -4.83
N VAL A 149 -5.65 2.40 -4.04
CA VAL A 149 -5.14 1.92 -2.74
C VAL A 149 -4.21 0.73 -2.94
N CYS A 150 -4.53 -0.14 -3.90
CA CYS A 150 -3.90 -1.41 -4.14
C CYS A 150 -3.81 -2.25 -2.85
N HIS A 151 -2.62 -2.61 -2.39
CA HIS A 151 -2.46 -3.21 -1.07
C HIS A 151 -2.55 -2.12 0.01
N PRO A 152 -3.41 -2.24 1.03
CA PRO A 152 -3.66 -1.19 2.03
C PRO A 152 -2.49 -0.89 2.99
N VAL A 153 -1.32 -1.52 2.80
CA VAL A 153 -0.19 -1.44 3.74
C VAL A 153 1.14 -1.41 2.99
N PHE A 154 1.43 -2.42 2.14
CA PHE A 154 2.67 -2.41 1.35
C PHE A 154 2.68 -1.26 0.35
N ARG A 155 3.78 -0.51 0.30
CA ARG A 155 3.98 0.58 -0.66
C ARG A 155 2.86 1.63 -0.63
N ASN A 156 2.18 1.79 0.51
CA ASN A 156 1.02 2.66 0.64
C ASN A 156 1.40 3.97 1.33
N ASN A 157 1.13 5.09 0.67
CA ASN A 157 1.56 6.42 1.12
C ASN A 157 0.67 7.00 2.24
N SER A 158 -0.54 6.47 2.43
CA SER A 158 -1.52 6.99 3.41
C SER A 158 -1.64 6.12 4.67
N TYR A 159 -1.22 4.84 4.63
CA TYR A 159 -1.42 3.89 5.72
C TYR A 159 -0.81 4.34 7.06
N LEU A 160 0.35 5.00 7.04
CA LEU A 160 0.95 5.55 8.27
C LEU A 160 0.00 6.53 8.98
N LEU A 161 -0.76 7.33 8.23
CA LEU A 161 -1.74 8.25 8.81
C LEU A 161 -2.93 7.49 9.41
N ASN A 162 -3.39 6.43 8.76
CA ASN A 162 -4.41 5.55 9.33
C ASN A 162 -3.94 4.95 10.67
N GLU A 163 -2.73 4.39 10.70
CA GLU A 163 -2.18 3.77 11.89
C GLU A 163 -2.05 4.76 13.06
N LEU A 164 -1.61 5.98 12.79
CA LEU A 164 -1.35 6.99 13.82
C LEU A 164 -2.60 7.72 14.30
N PHE A 165 -3.59 7.94 13.42
CA PHE A 165 -4.66 8.90 13.66
C PHE A 165 -6.07 8.30 13.64
N SER A 166 -6.27 7.05 13.21
CA SER A 166 -7.61 6.47 13.04
C SER A 166 -8.49 6.40 14.28
N THR A 167 -7.90 6.55 15.48
CA THR A 167 -8.63 6.60 16.75
C THR A 167 -8.98 8.02 17.21
N MET A 168 -8.56 9.05 16.46
CA MET A 168 -8.84 10.45 16.77
C MET A 168 -10.24 10.85 16.29
N PRO A 169 -11.00 11.68 17.03
CA PRO A 169 -12.34 12.11 16.62
C PRO A 169 -12.40 12.85 15.28
N ASP A 170 -11.33 13.57 14.92
CA ASP A 170 -11.24 14.39 13.69
C ASP A 170 -10.52 13.65 12.54
N TYR A 171 -10.50 12.32 12.59
CA TYR A 171 -9.99 11.46 11.53
C TYR A 171 -11.09 11.07 10.54
N LYS A 172 -10.78 11.13 9.25
CA LYS A 172 -11.67 10.61 8.20
C LYS A 172 -10.89 10.21 6.95
N GLY A 173 -10.67 8.92 6.75
CA GLY A 173 -10.16 8.38 5.50
C GLY A 173 -11.30 7.91 4.58
N VAL A 174 -11.21 8.28 3.31
CA VAL A 174 -12.05 7.74 2.24
C VAL A 174 -11.12 7.16 1.19
N LEU A 175 -11.34 5.89 0.85
CA LEU A 175 -10.50 5.11 -0.05
C LEU A 175 -11.29 4.76 -1.31
N VAL A 176 -10.66 4.86 -2.47
CA VAL A 176 -11.26 4.49 -3.75
C VAL A 176 -10.39 3.44 -4.40
N GLU A 177 -10.95 2.25 -4.62
CA GLU A 177 -10.23 1.13 -5.25
C GLU A 177 -11.10 0.46 -6.31
N ALA A 178 -10.59 0.45 -7.54
CA ALA A 178 -11.27 -0.15 -8.69
C ALA A 178 -11.11 -1.67 -8.75
N ASN A 179 -10.01 -2.20 -8.20
CA ASN A 179 -9.67 -3.60 -8.28
C ASN A 179 -10.39 -4.43 -7.20
N PRO A 180 -11.35 -5.30 -7.57
CA PRO A 180 -12.10 -6.10 -6.62
C PRO A 180 -11.26 -7.08 -5.82
N THR A 181 -10.06 -7.45 -6.28
CA THR A 181 -9.21 -8.40 -5.54
C THR A 181 -8.61 -7.79 -4.28
N CYS A 182 -8.58 -6.44 -4.18
CA CYS A 182 -8.03 -5.70 -3.06
C CYS A 182 -9.05 -5.38 -1.97
N TRP A 183 -10.35 -5.38 -2.28
CA TRP A 183 -11.39 -4.83 -1.39
C TRP A 183 -11.43 -5.49 -0.01
N ASP A 184 -11.48 -6.82 0.04
CA ASP A 184 -11.52 -7.56 1.33
C ASP A 184 -10.29 -7.22 2.18
N LEU A 185 -9.13 -7.10 1.53
CA LEU A 185 -7.87 -6.79 2.22
C LEU A 185 -7.88 -5.38 2.79
N ILE A 186 -8.42 -4.41 2.04
CA ILE A 186 -8.58 -3.03 2.49
C ILE A 186 -9.54 -2.97 3.68
N GLU A 187 -10.68 -3.65 3.61
CA GLU A 187 -11.66 -3.70 4.70
C GLU A 187 -11.07 -4.35 5.97
N ASP A 188 -10.24 -5.40 5.81
CA ASP A 188 -9.54 -6.07 6.90
C ASP A 188 -8.52 -5.14 7.61
N TYR A 189 -7.64 -4.48 6.85
CA TYR A 189 -6.55 -3.67 7.41
C TYR A 189 -6.95 -2.26 7.80
N ARG A 190 -7.99 -1.70 7.17
CA ARG A 190 -8.39 -0.30 7.34
C ARG A 190 -9.89 -0.17 7.66
N PRO A 191 -10.39 -0.86 8.71
CA PRO A 191 -11.82 -0.91 9.01
C PRO A 191 -12.42 0.45 9.44
N GLN A 192 -11.57 1.44 9.78
CA GLN A 192 -12.00 2.80 10.13
C GLN A 192 -12.16 3.70 8.89
N ASP A 193 -11.59 3.31 7.76
CA ASP A 193 -11.69 4.07 6.52
C ASP A 193 -12.89 3.61 5.69
N LYS A 194 -13.55 4.57 5.02
CA LYS A 194 -14.66 4.25 4.12
C LYS A 194 -14.11 3.83 2.75
N LEU A 195 -14.25 2.56 2.40
CA LEU A 195 -13.93 2.05 1.06
C LEU A 195 -15.07 2.29 0.06
N LEU A 196 -14.75 2.91 -1.07
CA LEU A 196 -15.58 3.01 -2.26
C LEU A 196 -15.06 2.02 -3.31
N LYS A 197 -15.89 1.02 -3.63
CA LYS A 197 -15.59 -0.11 -4.53
C LYS A 197 -15.82 0.29 -6.00
N MET A 198 -15.16 1.36 -6.43
CA MET A 198 -15.31 2.00 -7.74
C MET A 198 -13.96 2.57 -8.21
N GLY A 199 -13.85 2.95 -9.47
CA GLY A 199 -12.77 3.81 -9.96
C GLY A 199 -13.09 5.29 -9.78
N ALA A 200 -12.06 6.12 -9.89
CA ALA A 200 -12.22 7.57 -10.05
C ALA A 200 -11.66 8.01 -11.39
N GLY A 201 -12.27 9.03 -11.98
CA GLY A 201 -11.79 9.67 -13.18
C GLY A 201 -11.82 11.19 -13.08
N GLY A 202 -11.25 11.84 -14.10
CA GLY A 202 -11.49 13.25 -14.37
C GLY A 202 -12.87 13.46 -14.98
N ASP A 203 -12.92 14.03 -16.19
CA ASP A 203 -14.18 14.17 -16.93
C ASP A 203 -14.60 12.83 -17.57
N ILE A 204 -15.53 12.13 -16.91
CA ILE A 204 -16.06 10.86 -17.42
C ILE A 204 -17.35 11.07 -18.22
N SER A 205 -17.43 10.42 -19.39
CA SER A 205 -18.61 10.41 -20.26
C SER A 205 -19.59 9.27 -19.97
N SER A 206 -19.16 8.29 -19.16
CA SER A 206 -19.89 7.07 -18.80
C SER A 206 -19.64 6.74 -17.33
N SER A 207 -20.68 6.28 -16.62
CA SER A 207 -20.58 5.84 -15.22
C SER A 207 -19.91 4.47 -15.06
N SER A 208 -19.49 3.85 -16.17
CA SER A 208 -18.72 2.60 -16.16
C SER A 208 -17.65 2.61 -17.25
N ALA A 209 -16.46 2.12 -16.91
CA ALA A 209 -15.32 2.03 -17.80
C ALA A 209 -14.69 0.64 -17.74
N LYS A 210 -14.00 0.28 -18.83
CA LYS A 210 -13.22 -0.94 -18.91
C LYS A 210 -11.96 -0.80 -18.08
N PHE A 211 -11.77 -1.71 -17.14
CA PHE A 211 -10.61 -1.82 -16.27
C PHE A 211 -9.78 -3.04 -16.66
N TYR A 212 -8.47 -2.83 -16.80
CA TYR A 212 -7.50 -3.84 -17.20
C TYR A 212 -6.75 -4.32 -15.96
N MET A 213 -7.05 -5.54 -15.52
CA MET A 213 -6.51 -6.13 -14.31
C MET A 213 -5.34 -7.07 -14.60
N PHE A 214 -4.32 -7.00 -13.75
CA PHE A 214 -3.16 -7.90 -13.78
C PHE A 214 -3.00 -8.59 -12.42
N PRO A 215 -3.66 -9.75 -12.18
CA PRO A 215 -3.64 -10.43 -10.87
C PRO A 215 -2.23 -10.74 -10.36
N ASN A 216 -1.30 -11.07 -11.26
CA ASN A 216 0.10 -11.40 -10.93
C ASN A 216 1.02 -10.17 -10.89
N LEU A 217 0.45 -8.98 -11.03
CA LEU A 217 1.17 -7.71 -11.06
C LEU A 217 0.24 -6.59 -10.56
N LEU A 218 -0.22 -6.76 -9.31
CA LEU A 218 -1.39 -6.08 -8.74
C LEU A 218 -1.44 -4.56 -9.00
N GLY A 219 -0.36 -3.84 -8.64
CA GLY A 219 -0.19 -2.40 -8.87
C GLY A 219 0.31 -2.09 -10.28
N HIS A 220 -0.36 -2.64 -11.30
CA HIS A 220 -0.25 -2.22 -12.70
C HIS A 220 -1.62 -2.28 -13.38
N SER A 221 -2.68 -2.54 -12.61
CA SER A 221 -4.05 -2.56 -13.10
C SER A 221 -4.50 -1.12 -13.36
N THR A 222 -5.10 -0.85 -14.51
CA THR A 222 -5.31 0.52 -14.99
C THR A 222 -6.58 0.63 -15.83
N PHE A 223 -7.13 1.84 -15.93
CA PHE A 223 -8.16 2.19 -16.93
C PHE A 223 -7.54 2.61 -18.27
N SER A 224 -6.22 2.81 -18.34
CA SER A 224 -5.52 3.19 -19.56
C SER A 224 -5.24 1.98 -20.44
N LYS A 225 -5.96 1.89 -21.58
CA LYS A 225 -5.75 0.81 -22.56
C LYS A 225 -4.33 0.79 -23.11
N SER A 226 -3.68 1.94 -23.29
CA SER A 226 -2.31 1.99 -23.81
C SER A 226 -1.32 1.40 -22.80
N LEU A 227 -1.41 1.78 -21.53
CA LEU A 227 -0.56 1.22 -20.47
C LEU A 227 -0.84 -0.28 -20.28
N ALA A 228 -2.10 -0.70 -20.35
CA ALA A 228 -2.46 -2.11 -20.30
C ALA A 228 -1.79 -2.90 -21.45
N ASN A 229 -1.80 -2.37 -22.68
CA ASN A 229 -1.13 -3.01 -23.82
C ASN A 229 0.38 -3.14 -23.59
N GLU A 230 1.05 -2.13 -23.01
CA GLU A 230 2.47 -2.23 -22.67
C GLU A 230 2.74 -3.38 -21.69
N VAL A 231 1.87 -3.56 -20.69
CA VAL A 231 1.96 -4.68 -19.74
C VAL A 231 1.73 -6.03 -20.43
N ILE A 232 0.75 -6.11 -21.34
CA ILE A 232 0.46 -7.31 -22.14
C ILE A 232 1.64 -7.68 -23.05
N ASP A 233 2.26 -6.69 -23.70
CA ASP A 233 3.41 -6.89 -24.60
C ASP A 233 4.65 -7.42 -23.86
N ARG A 234 4.76 -7.15 -22.55
CA ARG A 234 5.76 -7.78 -21.66
C ARG A 234 5.44 -9.24 -21.29
N GLY A 235 4.31 -9.78 -21.75
CA GLY A 235 3.90 -11.18 -21.58
C GLY A 235 3.00 -11.46 -20.37
N TYR A 236 2.45 -10.43 -19.71
CA TYR A 236 1.53 -10.61 -18.59
C TYR A 236 0.10 -10.83 -19.06
N LYS A 237 -0.62 -11.72 -18.37
CA LYS A 237 -2.04 -11.96 -18.64
C LYS A 237 -2.88 -10.81 -18.09
N CYS A 238 -3.77 -10.30 -18.93
CA CYS A 238 -4.76 -9.28 -18.58
C CYS A 238 -6.14 -9.92 -18.42
N GLU A 239 -6.86 -9.50 -17.40
CA GLU A 239 -8.29 -9.71 -17.25
C GLU A 239 -9.00 -8.36 -17.49
N GLU A 240 -10.11 -8.37 -18.23
CA GLU A 240 -10.88 -7.15 -18.48
C GLU A 240 -12.22 -7.24 -17.74
N ILE A 241 -12.53 -6.23 -16.93
CA ILE A 241 -13.82 -6.08 -16.27
C ILE A 241 -14.40 -4.69 -16.52
N ASN A 242 -15.70 -4.52 -16.34
CA ASN A 242 -16.31 -3.20 -16.28
C ASN A 242 -16.43 -2.80 -14.81
N VAL A 243 -15.92 -1.62 -14.46
CA VAL A 243 -15.97 -1.06 -13.11
C VAL A 243 -16.77 0.22 -13.16
N GLU A 244 -17.54 0.51 -12.12
CA GLU A 244 -18.17 1.81 -11.94
C GLU A 244 -17.10 2.88 -11.76
N VAL A 245 -17.27 4.04 -12.38
CA VAL A 245 -16.32 5.15 -12.25
C VAL A 245 -17.11 6.42 -11.97
N GLU A 246 -16.59 7.24 -11.05
CA GLU A 246 -17.17 8.53 -10.72
C GLU A 246 -16.14 9.67 -10.89
N PRO A 247 -16.56 10.89 -11.26
CA PRO A 247 -15.66 12.03 -11.30
C PRO A 247 -15.18 12.37 -9.88
N ILE A 248 -13.91 12.74 -9.72
CA ILE A 248 -13.33 13.11 -8.42
C ILE A 248 -14.16 14.16 -7.67
N ASN A 249 -14.72 15.15 -8.38
CA ASN A 249 -15.53 16.21 -7.76
C ASN A 249 -16.83 15.67 -7.15
N LYS A 250 -17.43 14.62 -7.74
CA LYS A 250 -18.62 13.97 -7.19
C LYS A 250 -18.24 13.16 -5.96
N ILE A 251 -17.20 12.34 -6.05
CA ILE A 251 -16.65 11.57 -4.92
C ILE A 251 -16.39 12.51 -3.72
N LEU A 252 -15.73 13.64 -3.94
CA LEU A 252 -15.49 14.63 -2.89
C LEU A 252 -16.79 15.17 -2.30
N SER A 253 -17.75 15.59 -3.13
CA SER A 253 -19.01 16.19 -2.65
C SER A 253 -19.95 15.23 -1.91
N GLU A 254 -19.90 13.93 -2.23
CA GLU A 254 -20.72 12.92 -1.55
C GLU A 254 -20.08 12.41 -0.26
N ASN A 255 -18.78 12.64 -0.07
CA ASN A 255 -18.04 12.07 1.05
C ASN A 255 -17.48 13.10 2.01
N PHE A 256 -17.40 14.38 1.64
CA PHE A 256 -16.85 15.43 2.49
C PHE A 256 -17.68 16.72 2.43
N ASP A 257 -17.87 17.34 3.61
CA ASP A 257 -18.54 18.64 3.73
C ASP A 257 -17.62 19.81 3.33
N GLU A 258 -16.32 19.62 3.51
CA GLU A 258 -15.23 20.55 3.19
C GLU A 258 -14.08 19.79 2.53
N ALA A 259 -13.11 20.49 1.92
CA ALA A 259 -11.95 19.83 1.34
C ALA A 259 -11.21 19.01 2.40
N PRO A 260 -10.92 17.72 2.15
CA PRO A 260 -10.06 16.99 3.04
C PRO A 260 -8.66 17.60 3.02
N ASP A 261 -7.89 17.35 4.08
CA ASP A 261 -6.57 17.90 4.27
C ASP A 261 -5.59 17.38 3.20
N ILE A 262 -5.73 16.12 2.80
CA ILE A 262 -4.75 15.44 1.95
C ILE A 262 -5.45 14.68 0.81
N LEU A 263 -4.87 14.74 -0.38
CA LEU A 263 -5.20 13.87 -1.51
C LEU A 263 -4.01 12.95 -1.81
N PHE A 264 -4.24 11.65 -1.88
CA PHE A 264 -3.30 10.66 -2.40
C PHE A 264 -3.84 10.08 -3.70
N LEU A 265 -3.03 10.09 -4.75
CA LEU A 265 -3.31 9.46 -6.04
C LEU A 265 -2.18 8.48 -6.38
N ASP A 266 -2.57 7.29 -6.81
CA ASP A 266 -1.70 6.27 -7.40
C ASP A 266 -2.58 5.37 -8.29
N VAL A 267 -3.08 5.93 -9.40
CA VAL A 267 -4.08 5.28 -10.27
C VAL A 267 -3.46 4.69 -11.53
N GLU A 268 -2.14 4.47 -11.52
CA GLU A 268 -1.35 3.89 -12.60
C GLU A 268 -1.62 4.60 -13.94
N GLY A 269 -1.27 5.90 -13.97
CA GLY A 269 -1.16 6.71 -15.19
C GLY A 269 -2.30 7.70 -15.48
N LEU A 270 -3.27 7.87 -14.57
CA LEU A 270 -4.38 8.83 -14.72
C LEU A 270 -4.38 9.95 -13.65
N ASP A 271 -3.36 9.99 -12.80
CA ASP A 271 -3.21 10.94 -11.70
C ASP A 271 -3.32 12.40 -12.17
N ILE A 272 -2.57 12.73 -13.23
CA ILE A 272 -2.56 14.07 -13.82
C ILE A 272 -3.93 14.45 -14.38
N ASP A 273 -4.60 13.53 -15.07
CA ASP A 273 -5.91 13.77 -15.67
C ASP A 273 -6.96 14.03 -14.58
N ILE A 274 -6.91 13.25 -13.50
CA ILE A 274 -7.77 13.45 -12.32
C ILE A 274 -7.51 14.83 -11.68
N LEU A 275 -6.24 15.21 -11.49
CA LEU A 275 -5.89 16.52 -10.91
C LEU A 275 -6.30 17.69 -11.79
N GLN A 276 -6.18 17.56 -13.12
CA GLN A 276 -6.59 18.59 -14.07
C GLN A 276 -8.10 18.82 -14.10
N SER A 277 -8.90 17.76 -13.90
CA SER A 277 -10.37 17.85 -13.80
C SER A 277 -10.86 18.20 -12.39
N CYS A 278 -10.00 18.16 -11.37
CA CYS A 278 -10.39 18.49 -10.00
C CYS A 278 -10.65 20.00 -9.85
N ASP A 279 -11.79 20.39 -9.28
CA ASP A 279 -12.07 21.78 -8.92
C ASP A 279 -11.29 22.16 -7.65
N LEU A 280 -9.99 22.41 -7.81
CA LEU A 280 -9.08 22.76 -6.71
C LEU A 280 -9.41 24.12 -6.05
N LYS A 281 -10.31 24.92 -6.65
CA LYS A 281 -10.84 26.13 -5.99
C LYS A 281 -11.89 25.76 -4.95
N ARG A 282 -12.77 24.81 -5.28
CA ARG A 282 -13.75 24.26 -4.35
C ARG A 282 -13.12 23.29 -3.35
N TRP A 283 -12.13 22.52 -3.80
CA TRP A 283 -11.46 21.47 -3.04
C TRP A 283 -9.96 21.77 -2.87
N PRO A 284 -9.58 22.83 -2.13
CA PRO A 284 -8.18 23.19 -1.98
C PRO A 284 -7.52 22.27 -0.94
N PHE A 285 -7.03 21.11 -1.36
CA PHE A 285 -6.27 20.22 -0.47
C PHE A 285 -5.04 20.95 0.10
N LYS A 286 -4.68 20.65 1.34
CA LYS A 286 -3.46 21.22 1.95
C LYS A 286 -2.22 20.52 1.44
N VAL A 287 -2.32 19.20 1.24
CA VAL A 287 -1.27 18.34 0.71
C VAL A 287 -1.82 17.51 -0.43
N ILE A 288 -1.05 17.38 -1.51
CA ILE A 288 -1.37 16.46 -2.62
C ILE A 288 -0.15 15.57 -2.85
N VAL A 289 -0.37 14.28 -2.93
CA VAL A 289 0.64 13.28 -3.32
C VAL A 289 0.11 12.58 -4.56
N PHE A 290 0.90 12.53 -5.63
CA PHE A 290 0.48 11.90 -6.88
C PHE A 290 1.67 11.32 -7.64
N GLU A 291 1.41 10.28 -8.43
CA GLU A 291 2.39 9.69 -9.34
C GLU A 291 2.60 10.61 -10.55
N ALA A 292 3.86 10.84 -10.91
CA ALA A 292 4.23 11.57 -12.11
C ALA A 292 5.29 10.80 -12.90
N PRO A 293 5.04 10.47 -14.19
CA PRO A 293 6.04 9.78 -15.03
C PRO A 293 7.35 10.56 -15.19
N ASP A 294 7.24 11.89 -15.17
CA ASP A 294 8.36 12.82 -15.14
C ASP A 294 8.17 13.74 -13.94
N THR A 295 8.91 13.46 -12.87
CA THR A 295 8.81 14.26 -11.65
C THR A 295 9.34 15.66 -11.82
N ASP A 296 10.12 16.00 -12.86
CA ASP A 296 10.60 17.36 -13.07
C ASP A 296 9.61 18.23 -13.86
N LYS A 297 8.56 17.62 -14.42
CA LYS A 297 7.52 18.31 -15.16
C LYS A 297 6.65 19.16 -14.24
N GLU A 298 6.41 20.40 -14.66
CA GLU A 298 5.48 21.32 -14.02
C GLU A 298 4.10 21.24 -14.70
N TYR A 299 3.04 21.30 -13.89
CA TYR A 299 1.65 21.27 -14.33
C TYR A 299 0.91 22.51 -13.82
N ASP A 300 -0.07 23.02 -14.56
CA ASP A 300 -0.77 24.27 -14.23
C ASP A 300 -1.39 24.27 -12.82
N PHE A 301 -1.92 23.13 -12.38
CA PHE A 301 -2.51 22.98 -11.04
C PHE A 301 -1.50 23.19 -9.90
N MET A 302 -0.20 23.00 -10.16
CA MET A 302 0.87 23.19 -9.18
C MET A 302 1.14 24.67 -8.88
N SER A 303 0.63 25.60 -9.69
CA SER A 303 0.85 27.04 -9.51
C SER A 303 0.44 27.58 -8.13
N ASN A 304 -0.52 26.93 -7.46
CA ASN A 304 -0.98 27.27 -6.10
C ASN A 304 -0.29 26.47 -4.98
N TYR A 305 0.70 25.65 -5.32
CA TYR A 305 1.39 24.75 -4.39
C TYR A 305 2.91 24.94 -4.44
N TYR A 306 3.57 24.75 -3.31
CA TYR A 306 5.00 24.47 -3.24
C TYR A 306 5.22 22.99 -3.53
N VAL A 307 6.23 22.68 -4.33
CA VAL A 307 6.77 21.32 -4.40
C VAL A 307 7.58 21.09 -3.13
N TYR A 308 7.00 20.34 -2.19
CA TYR A 308 7.65 20.03 -0.92
C TYR A 308 8.73 18.96 -1.08
N ALA A 309 8.44 17.93 -1.87
CA ALA A 309 9.39 16.88 -2.19
C ALA A 309 9.09 16.22 -3.54
N ARG A 310 10.13 15.67 -4.16
CA ARG A 310 10.05 14.75 -5.30
C ARG A 310 10.74 13.46 -4.90
N THR A 311 10.08 12.32 -5.11
CA THR A 311 10.70 10.99 -4.97
C THR A 311 10.90 10.39 -6.35
N VAL A 312 11.16 9.07 -6.44
CA VAL A 312 11.41 8.40 -7.73
C VAL A 312 10.17 8.45 -8.64
N GLU A 313 8.98 8.37 -8.06
CA GLU A 313 7.71 8.27 -8.82
C GLU A 313 6.67 9.30 -8.37
N ASN A 314 6.80 9.88 -7.18
CA ASN A 314 5.78 10.75 -6.59
C ASN A 314 6.25 12.20 -6.44
N ILE A 315 5.29 13.12 -6.56
CA ILE A 315 5.45 14.53 -6.19
C ILE A 315 4.57 14.80 -4.96
N ILE A 316 5.15 15.46 -3.95
CA ILE A 316 4.44 15.92 -2.76
C ILE A 316 4.31 17.44 -2.83
N LEU A 317 3.07 17.92 -2.87
CA LEU A 317 2.71 19.33 -2.93
C LEU A 317 2.18 19.83 -1.58
N ALA A 318 2.49 21.08 -1.24
CA ALA A 318 1.93 21.78 -0.09
C ALA A 318 1.31 23.11 -0.55
N ARG A 319 0.07 23.41 -0.15
CA ARG A 319 -0.65 24.62 -0.61
C ARG A 319 0.08 25.90 -0.16
N LYS A 320 0.23 26.89 -1.05
CA LYS A 320 1.12 28.06 -0.83
C LYS A 320 0.70 29.02 0.29
N ASP A 321 -0.58 29.02 0.66
CA ASP A 321 -1.11 29.84 1.77
C ASP A 321 -0.82 29.23 3.15
N ILE A 322 -0.26 28.01 3.20
CA ILE A 322 0.13 27.35 4.44
C ILE A 322 1.53 27.80 4.82
N MET A 323 1.67 28.28 6.05
CA MET A 323 2.97 28.63 6.60
C MET A 323 3.76 27.35 6.89
N LEU A 324 4.79 27.10 6.08
CA LEU A 324 5.75 26.04 6.31
C LEU A 324 6.94 26.60 7.10
N TYR A 325 7.56 25.74 7.92
CA TYR A 325 8.82 26.04 8.57
C TYR A 325 9.96 25.69 7.59
N ILE A 326 10.24 26.59 6.64
CA ILE A 326 11.23 26.42 5.56
C ILE A 326 12.60 26.92 5.98
#